data_AF-A0A938NBL8-F1
#
_entry.id   AF-A0A938NBL8-F1
#
_cell.length_a   1.000
_cell.length_b   1.000
_cell.length_c   1.000
_cell.angle_alpha   90.00
_cell.angle_beta   90.00
_cell.angle_gamma   90.00
#
_symmetry.space_group_name_H-M   'P 1'
#
loop_
_entity.id
_entity.type
_entity.pdbx_description
1 polymer ?
#
loop_
_entity_poly.entity_id
_entity_poly.type
_entity_poly.pdbx_seq_one_letter_code
_entity_poly.pdbx_strand_id
1 'polypeptide(L)'
;PIGDFVEGGPFGDNGLSGKKLVMDAYGPRVPIGGGATAGKDRWKADVRGFHLAREMAVGEVNRFGCRECTVTLAINPGDRDFEVASIERR
;
A
#
# COMPACT_ATOMS: atom_id res chain seq x y z
N PRO A 1 -20.95 15.52 -17.68
CA PRO A 1 -20.83 16.29 -16.41
C PRO A 1 -22.14 16.21 -15.63
N ILE A 2 -22.10 15.83 -14.35
CA ILE A 2 -23.26 15.33 -13.57
C ILE A 2 -24.10 16.46 -12.93
N GLY A 3 -24.07 17.66 -13.51
CA GLY A 3 -24.65 18.86 -12.90
C GLY A 3 -23.79 19.44 -11.78
N ASP A 4 -24.40 20.29 -10.95
CA ASP A 4 -23.71 21.02 -9.88
C ASP A 4 -23.50 20.15 -8.64
N PHE A 5 -22.28 20.19 -8.09
CA PHE A 5 -21.94 19.48 -6.86
C PHE A 5 -22.17 20.38 -5.64
N VAL A 6 -23.43 20.48 -5.21
CA VAL A 6 -23.90 21.41 -4.17
C VAL A 6 -23.68 20.86 -2.76
N GLU A 7 -23.86 19.55 -2.54
CA GLU A 7 -23.69 18.90 -1.25
C GLU A 7 -22.73 17.71 -1.35
N GLY A 8 -21.76 17.65 -0.42
CA GLY A 8 -20.73 16.61 -0.39
C GLY A 8 -20.25 16.31 1.02
N GLY A 9 -19.12 15.60 1.14
CA GLY A 9 -18.60 15.18 2.44
C GLY A 9 -19.52 14.17 3.14
N PRO A 10 -19.52 14.10 4.49
CA PRO A 10 -20.29 13.12 5.25
C PRO A 10 -21.82 13.20 5.06
N PHE A 11 -22.35 14.36 4.65
CA PHE A 11 -23.77 14.51 4.32
C PHE A 11 -24.15 13.85 2.99
N GLY A 12 -23.20 13.78 2.05
CA GLY A 12 -23.40 13.19 0.72
C GLY A 12 -22.90 11.75 0.55
N ASP A 13 -22.04 11.25 1.45
CA ASP A 13 -21.54 9.87 1.41
C ASP A 13 -21.04 9.40 2.79
N ASN A 14 -21.16 8.09 3.05
CA ASN A 14 -20.67 7.47 4.27
C ASN A 14 -19.19 7.07 4.13
N GLY A 15 -18.31 7.76 4.84
CA GLY A 15 -16.88 7.45 4.90
C GLY A 15 -16.53 6.42 5.98
N LEU A 16 -15.70 5.43 5.63
CA LEU A 16 -15.08 4.51 6.59
C LEU A 16 -13.56 4.44 6.36
N SER A 17 -12.80 4.23 7.43
CA SER A 17 -11.35 4.01 7.35
C SER A 17 -11.01 2.79 6.48
N GLY A 18 -9.94 2.89 5.69
CA GLY A 18 -9.48 1.79 4.84
C GLY A 18 -10.35 1.49 3.61
N LYS A 19 -11.22 2.41 3.18
CA LYS A 19 -12.05 2.24 1.97
C LYS A 19 -11.39 2.70 0.67
N LYS A 20 -10.16 3.23 0.72
CA LYS A 20 -9.47 3.82 -0.43
C LYS A 20 -8.07 3.22 -0.62
N LEU A 21 -7.89 1.94 -0.30
CA LEU A 21 -6.59 1.24 -0.27
C LEU A 21 -5.74 1.40 -1.55
N VAL A 22 -6.36 1.25 -2.72
CA VAL A 22 -5.66 1.40 -4.01
C VAL A 22 -5.16 2.84 -4.20
N MET A 23 -5.92 3.83 -3.73
CA MET A 23 -5.51 5.24 -3.79
C MET A 23 -4.48 5.59 -2.71
N ASP A 24 -4.59 5.00 -1.52
CA ASP A 24 -3.60 5.16 -0.44
C ASP A 24 -2.23 4.57 -0.82
N ALA A 25 -2.22 3.60 -1.73
CA ALA A 25 -1.03 2.96 -2.26
C ALA A 25 -0.50 3.67 -3.52
N TYR A 26 -0.44 2.96 -4.66
CA TYR A 26 0.22 3.43 -5.88
C TYR A 26 -0.74 3.49 -7.09
N GLY A 27 -2.04 3.59 -6.82
CA GLY A 27 -3.09 3.50 -7.84
C GLY A 27 -3.25 2.06 -8.38
N PRO A 28 -4.05 1.87 -9.44
CA PRO A 28 -4.44 0.54 -9.92
C PRO A 28 -3.30 -0.26 -10.58
N ARG A 29 -2.11 0.33 -10.74
CA ARG A 29 -0.98 -0.28 -11.45
C ARG A 29 -0.21 -1.31 -10.61
N VAL A 30 -0.18 -1.12 -9.29
CA VAL A 30 0.64 -1.92 -8.40
C VAL A 30 -0.27 -2.82 -7.56
N PRO A 31 -0.04 -4.14 -7.54
CA PRO A 31 -0.78 -5.05 -6.66
C PRO A 31 -0.65 -4.64 -5.20
N ILE A 32 -1.71 -4.80 -4.42
CA ILE A 32 -1.73 -4.52 -2.99
C ILE A 32 -2.23 -5.74 -2.21
N GLY A 33 -1.71 -5.94 -1.00
CA GLY A 33 -2.08 -7.06 -0.13
C GLY A 33 -3.47 -6.93 0.54
N GLY A 34 -4.15 -5.80 0.38
CA GLY A 34 -5.51 -5.58 0.90
C GLY A 34 -5.61 -5.06 2.35
N GLY A 35 -4.48 -4.88 3.04
CA GLY A 35 -4.44 -4.29 4.38
C GLY A 35 -4.58 -2.77 4.38
N ALA A 36 -5.48 -2.24 5.23
CA ALA A 36 -5.54 -0.80 5.51
C ALA A 36 -4.37 -0.35 6.42
N THR A 37 -3.83 0.84 6.17
CA THR A 37 -2.79 1.46 7.01
C THR A 37 -3.36 2.42 8.06
N ALA A 38 -4.40 3.18 7.69
CA ALA A 38 -5.01 4.18 8.55
C ALA A 38 -5.66 3.55 9.80
N GLY A 39 -5.40 4.15 10.97
CA GLY A 39 -5.99 3.74 12.26
C GLY A 39 -5.35 2.51 12.90
N LYS A 40 -4.26 1.96 12.33
CA LYS A 40 -3.52 0.83 12.90
C LYS A 40 -2.20 1.27 13.53
N ASP A 41 -1.79 0.56 14.57
CA ASP A 41 -0.46 0.70 15.15
C ASP A 41 0.64 0.35 14.13
N ARG A 42 1.81 1.01 14.24
CA ARG A 42 2.91 0.89 13.28
C ARG A 42 3.51 -0.53 13.22
N TRP A 43 3.35 -1.34 14.26
CA TRP A 43 3.83 -2.71 14.30
C TRP A 43 2.87 -3.72 13.67
N LYS A 44 1.66 -3.31 13.29
CA LYS A 44 0.76 -4.19 12.54
C LYS A 44 1.37 -4.52 11.18
N ALA A 45 1.34 -5.80 10.82
CA ALA A 45 1.97 -6.33 9.61
C ALA A 45 1.53 -5.58 8.34
N ASP A 46 0.26 -5.19 8.25
CA ASP A 46 -0.25 -4.40 7.12
C ASP A 46 0.46 -3.05 6.95
N VAL A 47 0.74 -2.36 8.06
CA VAL A 47 1.39 -1.05 8.07
C VAL A 47 2.89 -1.22 7.85
N ARG A 48 3.52 -2.08 8.67
CA ARG A 48 4.96 -2.29 8.62
C ARG A 48 5.38 -2.89 7.28
N GLY A 49 4.67 -3.90 6.80
CA GLY A 49 4.93 -4.56 5.52
C GLY A 49 4.79 -3.61 4.33
N PHE A 50 3.79 -2.72 4.33
CA PHE A 50 3.63 -1.70 3.29
C PHE A 50 4.85 -0.77 3.19
N HIS A 51 5.31 -0.25 4.33
CA HIS A 51 6.47 0.64 4.35
C HIS A 51 7.79 -0.08 4.03
N LEU A 52 7.99 -1.30 4.56
CA LEU A 52 9.16 -2.11 4.25
C LEU A 52 9.25 -2.46 2.76
N ALA A 53 8.15 -2.91 2.15
CA ALA A 53 8.13 -3.24 0.72
C ALA A 53 8.49 -2.01 -0.14
N ARG A 54 8.01 -0.81 0.25
CA ARG A 54 8.35 0.44 -0.43
C ARG A 54 9.83 0.79 -0.29
N GLU A 55 10.37 0.73 0.92
CA GLU A 55 11.77 1.02 1.19
C GLU A 55 12.68 0.09 0.39
N MET A 56 12.36 -1.22 0.35
CA MET A 56 13.07 -2.20 -0.45
C MET A 56 12.99 -1.89 -1.95
N ALA A 57 11.78 -1.64 -2.48
CA ALA A 57 11.61 -1.34 -3.91
C ALA A 57 12.38 -0.09 -4.35
N VAL A 58 12.39 0.96 -3.53
CA VAL A 58 13.19 2.18 -3.79
C VAL A 58 14.69 1.89 -3.71
N GLY A 59 15.11 1.09 -2.74
CA GLY A 59 16.50 0.64 -2.62
C GLY A 59 16.98 -0.12 -3.85
N GLU A 60 16.15 -1.02 -4.37
CA GLU A 60 16.41 -1.79 -5.59
C GLU A 60 16.54 -0.89 -6.83
N VAL A 61 15.60 0.03 -7.03
CA VAL A 61 15.65 1.02 -8.12
C VAL A 61 16.94 1.84 -8.06
N ASN A 62 17.31 2.35 -6.88
CA ASN A 62 18.50 3.19 -6.73
C ASN A 62 19.81 2.39 -6.88
N ARG A 63 19.85 1.16 -6.36
CA ARG A 63 21.06 0.33 -6.36
C ARG A 63 21.38 -0.25 -7.72
N PHE A 64 20.35 -0.62 -8.49
CA PHE A 64 20.50 -1.31 -9.77
C PHE A 64 20.13 -0.44 -10.98
N GLY A 65 19.66 0.79 -10.77
CA GLY A 65 19.29 1.71 -11.85
C GLY A 65 18.09 1.24 -12.67
N CYS A 66 17.23 0.40 -12.09
CA CYS A 66 16.02 -0.10 -12.75
C CYS A 66 15.01 1.03 -12.95
N ARG A 67 14.17 0.93 -14.00
CA ARG A 67 13.10 1.91 -14.22
C ARG A 67 11.98 1.73 -13.20
N GLU A 68 11.65 0.49 -12.88
CA GLU A 68 10.66 0.14 -11.87
C GLU A 68 11.03 -1.16 -11.15
N CYS A 69 10.57 -1.27 -9.90
CA CYS A 69 10.71 -2.49 -9.11
C CYS A 69 9.43 -2.76 -8.31
N THR A 70 8.96 -4.00 -8.35
CA THR A 70 7.87 -4.50 -7.53
C THR A 70 8.44 -5.49 -6.52
N VAL A 71 8.18 -5.25 -5.24
CA VAL A 71 8.59 -6.12 -4.14
C VAL A 71 7.33 -6.66 -3.47
N THR A 72 7.28 -7.98 -3.30
CA THR A 72 6.19 -8.66 -2.59
C THR A 72 6.73 -9.24 -1.30
N LEU A 73 6.13 -8.86 -0.17
CA LEU A 73 6.49 -9.38 1.16
C LEU A 73 5.35 -10.23 1.72
N ALA A 74 5.70 -11.25 2.51
CA ALA A 74 4.78 -12.03 3.32
C ALA A 74 5.20 -11.95 4.80
N ILE A 75 4.22 -11.76 5.69
CA ILE A 75 4.43 -11.74 7.14
C ILE A 75 3.27 -12.50 7.76
N ASN A 76 3.57 -13.60 8.46
CA ASN A 76 2.57 -14.41 9.14
C ASN A 76 2.49 -14.04 10.63
N PRO A 77 1.33 -14.25 11.28
CA PRO A 77 1.21 -14.10 12.72
C PRO A 77 2.21 -14.98 13.48
N GLY A 78 3.02 -14.37 14.33
CA GLY A 78 4.04 -15.06 15.14
C GLY A 78 5.43 -15.10 14.48
N ASP A 79 5.56 -14.67 13.23
CA ASP A 79 6.87 -14.55 12.60
C ASP A 79 7.75 -13.54 13.34
N ARG A 80 9.05 -13.87 13.45
CA ARG A 80 10.05 -12.96 14.01
C ARG A 80 10.58 -11.97 12.98
N ASP A 81 10.46 -12.31 11.71
CA ASP A 81 10.94 -11.51 10.58
C ASP A 81 10.01 -11.69 9.37
N PHE A 82 10.17 -10.87 8.35
CA PHE A 82 9.38 -10.95 7.11
C PHE A 82 10.03 -11.88 6.08
N GLU A 83 9.21 -12.43 5.19
CA GLU A 83 9.65 -13.16 4.01
C GLU A 83 9.54 -12.28 2.76
N VAL A 84 10.58 -12.30 1.93
CA VAL A 84 10.55 -11.67 0.61
C VAL A 84 10.05 -12.70 -0.41
N ALA A 85 8.79 -12.59 -0.79
CA ALA A 85 8.16 -13.51 -1.74
C ALA A 85 8.64 -13.27 -3.18
N SER A 86 8.82 -12.01 -3.59
CA SER A 86 9.39 -11.68 -4.91
C SER A 86 10.06 -10.30 -4.94
N ILE A 87 11.06 -10.16 -5.82
CA ILE A 87 11.63 -8.89 -6.25
C ILE A 87 11.70 -8.91 -7.78
N GLU A 88 10.82 -8.15 -8.42
CA GLU A 88 10.72 -8.05 -9.88
C GLU A 88 11.27 -6.69 -10.33
N ARG A 89 12.33 -6.71 -11.12
CA ARG A 89 13.01 -5.52 -11.63
C ARG A 89 12.73 -5.36 -13.13
N ARG A 90 12.49 -4.14 -13.58
CA ARG A 90 12.33 -3.79 -15.00
C ARG A 90 13.06 -2.52 -15.37
#